data_AF-A0A2Z6NZ66-F1
#
_entry.id   AF-A0A2Z6NZ66-F1
#
_cell.length_a   1.000
_cell.length_b   1.000
_cell.length_c   1.000
_cell.angle_alpha   90.00
_cell.angle_beta   90.00
_cell.angle_gamma   90.00
#
_symmetry.space_group_name_H-M   'P 1'
#
loop_
_entity.id
_entity.type
_entity.pdbx_description
1 polymer ?
#
loop_
_entity_poly.entity_id
_entity_poly.type
_entity_poly.pdbx_seq_one_letter_code
_entity_poly.pdbx_strand_id
1 'polypeptide(L)'
;MYSYWSVGDGRKIDAWNEAWLDDGVIINERVNIPPHLLGMKVIELVDSDGKWNWSLITNWLPIEMIKKIAAMLPPRDEHGRDERMVAGDFVSTKGMKIL
;
A
#
# COMPACT_ATOMS: atom_id res chain seq x y z
N MET A 1 0.65 -18.35 8.93
CA MET A 1 1.42 -17.82 7.80
C MET A 1 0.64 -16.64 7.26
N TYR A 2 1.20 -15.44 7.33
CA TYR A 2 0.53 -14.24 6.81
C TYR A 2 1.09 -13.97 5.40
N SER A 3 0.23 -13.63 4.45
CA SER A 3 0.66 -13.14 3.14
C SER A 3 0.42 -11.64 3.07
N TYR A 4 1.31 -10.92 2.41
CA TYR A 4 1.15 -9.49 2.14
C TYR A 4 1.53 -9.21 0.69
N TRP A 5 1.21 -8.01 0.21
CA TRP A 5 1.55 -7.56 -1.12
C TRP A 5 2.78 -6.68 -1.10
N SER A 6 3.72 -6.98 -1.98
CA SER A 6 4.70 -6.01 -2.46
C SER A 6 4.06 -5.17 -3.55
N VAL A 7 3.96 -3.86 -3.33
CA VAL A 7 3.29 -2.93 -4.24
C VAL A 7 4.20 -2.61 -5.43
N GLY A 8 3.71 -2.86 -6.65
CA GLY A 8 4.33 -2.45 -7.90
C GLY A 8 3.52 -1.35 -8.58
N ASP A 9 2.72 -1.73 -9.57
CA ASP A 9 1.78 -0.86 -10.29
C ASP A 9 0.52 -0.53 -9.48
N GLY A 10 0.24 -1.25 -8.38
CA GLY A 10 -0.86 -1.03 -7.47
C GLY A 10 -2.25 -1.30 -8.06
N ARG A 11 -2.34 -1.92 -9.24
CA ARG A 11 -3.60 -2.09 -9.99
C ARG A 11 -4.41 -3.29 -9.51
N LYS A 12 -3.79 -4.28 -8.85
CA LYS A 12 -4.48 -5.50 -8.39
C LYS A 12 -4.93 -5.39 -6.94
N ILE A 13 -4.11 -4.76 -6.12
CA ILE A 13 -4.27 -4.73 -4.66
C ILE A 13 -5.47 -3.86 -4.28
N ASP A 14 -6.42 -4.45 -3.55
CA ASP A 14 -7.48 -3.68 -2.89
C ASP A 14 -6.86 -2.83 -1.76
N ALA A 15 -7.09 -1.52 -1.80
CA ALA A 15 -6.43 -0.60 -0.89
C ALA A 15 -6.76 -0.85 0.58
N TRP A 16 -7.91 -1.46 0.88
CA TRP A 16 -8.43 -1.53 2.25
C TRP A 16 -8.54 -2.94 2.80
N ASN A 17 -8.78 -3.93 1.93
CA ASN A 17 -9.06 -5.32 2.31
C ASN A 17 -7.89 -6.28 2.11
N GLU A 18 -6.77 -5.81 1.56
CA GLU A 18 -5.55 -6.60 1.39
C GLU A 18 -4.41 -6.03 2.24
N ALA A 19 -3.50 -6.89 2.70
CA ALA A 19 -2.36 -6.48 3.49
C ALA A 19 -1.23 -5.99 2.58
N TRP A 20 -0.97 -4.68 2.57
CA TRP A 20 0.12 -4.07 1.77
C TRP A 20 0.93 -3.00 2.55
N LEU A 21 0.45 -2.58 3.73
CA LEU A 21 1.20 -1.67 4.61
C LEU A 21 2.23 -2.41 5.47
N ASP A 22 1.87 -3.61 5.93
CA ASP A 22 2.68 -4.50 6.77
C ASP A 22 2.10 -5.90 6.70
N ASP A 23 2.90 -6.87 7.10
CA ASP A 23 2.53 -8.27 7.25
C ASP A 23 1.24 -8.45 8.05
N GLY A 24 0.19 -8.91 7.37
CA GLY A 24 -1.11 -9.20 7.98
C GLY A 24 -1.90 -7.98 8.46
N VAL A 25 -1.50 -6.75 8.12
CA VAL A 25 -2.24 -5.54 8.47
C VAL A 25 -3.24 -5.20 7.37
N ILE A 26 -4.53 -5.41 7.65
CA ILE A 26 -5.65 -4.98 6.80
C ILE A 26 -6.22 -3.67 7.34
N ILE A 27 -6.29 -2.63 6.50
CA ILE A 27 -6.71 -1.30 6.93
C ILE A 27 -8.19 -1.31 7.38
N ASN A 28 -9.07 -1.96 6.61
CA ASN A 28 -10.51 -2.03 6.88
C ASN A 28 -10.86 -2.71 8.22
N GLU A 29 -9.94 -3.50 8.81
CA GLU A 29 -10.13 -4.11 10.13
C GLU A 29 -9.81 -3.17 11.30
N ARG A 30 -9.17 -2.02 11.01
CA ARG A 30 -8.62 -1.11 12.02
C ARG A 30 -9.35 0.22 12.07
N VAL A 31 -10.03 0.61 10.99
CA VAL A 31 -10.63 1.93 10.81
C VAL A 31 -11.90 1.86 9.97
N ASN A 32 -12.78 2.85 10.12
CA ASN A 32 -13.98 2.97 9.29
C ASN A 32 -13.63 3.66 7.97
N ILE A 33 -13.66 2.93 6.86
CA ILE A 33 -13.40 3.48 5.53
C ILE A 33 -14.54 4.42 5.11
N PRO A 34 -14.25 5.66 4.68
CA PRO A 34 -15.27 6.53 4.11
C PRO A 34 -15.98 5.86 2.92
N PRO A 35 -17.33 5.91 2.83
CA PRO A 35 -18.06 5.15 1.81
C PRO A 35 -17.64 5.43 0.36
N HIS A 36 -17.23 6.68 0.07
CA HIS A 36 -16.78 7.10 -1.26
C HIS A 36 -15.40 6.57 -1.64
N LEU A 37 -14.67 5.95 -0.72
CA LEU A 37 -13.37 5.33 -0.96
C LEU A 37 -13.45 3.81 -1.08
N LEU A 38 -14.61 3.20 -0.84
CA LEU A 38 -14.76 1.74 -0.90
C LEU A 38 -14.44 1.21 -2.31
N GLY A 39 -13.74 0.07 -2.35
CA GLY A 39 -13.38 -0.62 -3.60
C GLY A 39 -12.18 -0.05 -4.35
N MET A 40 -11.52 0.98 -3.81
CA MET A 40 -10.31 1.55 -4.42
C MET A 40 -9.15 0.55 -4.47
N LYS A 41 -8.34 0.66 -5.51
CA LYS A 41 -7.03 0.04 -5.66
C LYS A 41 -5.93 0.96 -5.14
N VAL A 42 -4.77 0.39 -4.79
CA VAL A 42 -3.65 1.17 -4.26
C VAL A 42 -3.19 2.26 -5.23
N ILE A 43 -3.23 2.01 -6.54
CA ILE A 43 -2.93 3.01 -7.57
C ILE A 43 -3.88 4.22 -7.57
N GLU A 44 -5.12 4.05 -7.11
CA GLU A 44 -6.11 5.13 -7.05
C GLU A 44 -5.87 6.05 -5.84
N LEU A 45 -4.94 5.70 -4.96
CA LEU A 45 -4.46 6.56 -3.87
C LEU A 45 -3.37 7.54 -4.32
N VAL A 46 -3.02 7.54 -5.60
CA VAL A 46 -2.00 8.40 -6.20
C VAL A 46 -2.67 9.55 -6.95
N ASP A 47 -2.10 10.74 -6.87
CA ASP A 47 -2.53 11.92 -7.61
C ASP A 47 -2.01 11.93 -9.06
N SER A 48 -2.38 12.96 -9.82
CA SER A 48 -1.95 13.13 -11.22
C SER A 48 -0.45 13.31 -11.39
N ASP A 49 0.28 13.70 -10.34
CA ASP A 49 1.73 13.88 -10.36
C ASP A 49 2.48 12.57 -10.03
N GLY A 50 1.75 11.47 -9.81
CA GLY A 50 2.35 10.20 -9.43
C GLY A 50 2.86 10.19 -7.98
N LYS A 51 2.27 11.03 -7.11
CA LYS A 51 2.54 11.09 -5.66
C LYS A 51 1.34 10.60 -4.87
N TRP A 52 1.52 10.21 -3.61
CA TRP A 52 0.39 9.89 -2.74
C TRP A 52 -0.58 11.07 -2.63
N ASN A 53 -1.87 10.83 -2.85
CA ASN A 53 -2.92 11.81 -2.70
C ASN A 53 -3.23 12.04 -1.21
N TRP A 54 -2.43 12.89 -0.57
CA TRP A 54 -2.55 13.16 0.86
C TRP A 54 -3.91 13.74 1.24
N SER A 55 -4.56 14.50 0.36
CA SER A 55 -5.90 15.05 0.62
C SER A 55 -6.97 13.98 0.81
N LEU A 56 -6.80 12.84 0.12
CA LEU A 56 -7.68 11.67 0.22
C LEU A 56 -7.39 10.84 1.48
N ILE A 57 -6.12 10.81 1.92
CA ILE A 57 -5.64 9.88 2.96
C ILE A 57 -5.73 10.48 4.37
N THR A 58 -5.32 11.74 4.57
CA THR A 58 -4.97 12.24 5.91
C THR A 58 -6.15 12.56 6.83
N ASN A 59 -7.37 12.72 6.27
CA ASN A 59 -8.53 13.19 7.04
C ASN A 59 -9.23 12.12 7.88
N TRP A 60 -8.98 10.84 7.62
CA TRP A 60 -9.69 9.73 8.25
C TRP A 60 -8.76 8.60 8.70
N LEU A 61 -7.57 8.51 8.13
CA LEU A 61 -6.61 7.46 8.46
C LEU A 61 -5.76 7.84 9.69
N PRO A 62 -5.49 6.92 10.62
CA PRO A 62 -4.61 7.17 11.77
C PRO A 62 -3.18 7.51 11.33
N ILE A 63 -2.55 8.41 12.09
CA ILE A 63 -1.21 8.92 11.81
C ILE A 63 -0.15 7.82 11.65
N GLU A 64 -0.25 6.73 12.41
CA GLU A 64 0.71 5.62 12.34
C GLU A 64 0.63 4.86 11.00
N MET A 65 -0.54 4.78 10.38
CA MET A 65 -0.70 4.20 9.04
C MET A 65 -0.25 5.17 7.95
N ILE A 66 -0.53 6.47 8.13
CA ILE A 66 -0.06 7.51 7.20
C ILE A 66 1.47 7.52 7.11
N LYS A 67 2.16 7.40 8.25
CA LYS A 67 3.64 7.31 8.28
C LYS A 67 4.17 6.12 7.48
N LYS A 68 3.48 4.98 7.51
CA LYS A 68 3.86 3.79 6.71
C LYS A 68 3.68 4.03 5.22
N ILE A 69 2.54 4.63 4.82
CA ILE A 69 2.33 5.05 3.42
C ILE A 69 3.43 6.01 2.97
N ALA A 70 3.77 7.00 3.81
CA ALA A 70 4.81 7.99 3.50
C ALA A 70 6.22 7.39 3.36
N ALA A 71 6.48 6.26 4.01
CA ALA A 71 7.75 5.53 3.90
C ALA A 71 7.83 4.65 2.65
N MET A 72 6.73 4.49 1.89
CA MET A 72 6.69 3.71 0.66
C MET A 72 6.71 4.58 -0.59
N LEU A 73 7.27 4.03 -1.65
CA LEU A 73 7.16 4.62 -2.99
C LEU A 73 5.71 4.49 -3.48
N PRO A 74 5.12 5.56 -4.05
CA PRO A 74 3.83 5.46 -4.73
C PRO A 74 3.86 4.37 -5.82
N PRO A 75 2.75 3.65 -6.04
CA PRO A 75 2.65 2.68 -7.13
C PRO A 75 2.81 3.37 -8.48
N ARG A 76 3.54 2.71 -9.38
CA ARG A 76 3.81 3.19 -10.74
C ARG A 76 4.03 2.03 -11.69
N ASP A 77 3.64 2.20 -12.95
CA ASP A 77 3.82 1.16 -13.97
C ASP A 77 5.29 0.73 -14.13
N GLU A 78 6.25 1.65 -13.87
CA GLU A 78 7.70 1.36 -13.92
C GLU A 78 8.21 0.46 -12.79
N HIS A 79 7.46 0.32 -11.69
CA HIS A 79 7.82 -0.55 -10.57
C HIS A 79 7.45 -2.03 -10.83
N GLY A 80 6.84 -2.34 -11.97
CA GLY A 80 6.42 -3.71 -12.31
C GLY A 80 5.07 -4.08 -11.71
N ARG A 81 4.73 -5.37 -11.72
CA ARG A 81 3.42 -5.86 -11.26
C ARG A 81 3.40 -6.03 -9.75
N ASP A 82 2.21 -5.93 -9.16
CA ASP A 82 1.97 -6.34 -7.77
C ASP A 82 2.31 -7.83 -7.54
N GLU A 83 3.06 -8.11 -6.47
CA GLU A 83 3.51 -9.45 -6.12
C GLU A 83 3.01 -9.87 -4.73
N ARG A 84 2.52 -11.10 -4.61
CA ARG A 84 2.08 -11.66 -3.33
C ARG A 84 3.26 -12.33 -2.63
N MET A 85 3.64 -11.77 -1.50
CA MET A 85 4.69 -12.27 -0.62
C MET A 85 4.08 -13.14 0.47
N VAL A 86 4.85 -14.12 0.94
CA VAL A 86 4.45 -14.94 2.09
C VAL A 86 5.49 -14.79 3.20
N ALA A 87 5.03 -14.39 4.39
CA ALA A 87 5.89 -14.22 5.55
C ALA A 87 6.56 -15.56 5.91
N GLY A 88 7.86 -15.66 5.61
CA GLY A 88 8.67 -16.88 5.73
C GLY A 88 9.60 -17.13 4.54
N ASP A 89 9.27 -16.60 3.35
CA ASP A 89 10.15 -16.67 2.18
C ASP A 89 11.13 -15.50 2.18
N PHE A 90 12.29 -15.70 2.81
CA PHE A 90 13.45 -14.85 2.58
C PHE A 90 13.95 -15.06 1.14
N VAL A 91 13.32 -14.40 0.17
CA VAL A 91 13.96 -14.17 -1.13
C VAL A 91 14.68 -12.84 -1.05
N SER A 92 15.97 -12.92 -0.72
CA SER A 92 16.91 -11.82 -0.96
C SER A 92 16.86 -11.47 -2.46
N THR A 93 16.23 -10.35 -2.80
CA THR A 93 16.51 -9.69 -4.08
C THR A 93 16.37 -8.18 -3.97
N LYS A 94 17.55 -7.56 -3.83
CA LYS A 94 17.98 -6.26 -4.35
C LYS A 94 17.23 -5.00 -3.90
N GLY A 95 17.97 -4.12 -3.20
CA GLY A 95 17.83 -2.68 -3.45
C GLY A 95 17.88 -1.73 -2.25
N MET A 96 18.43 -2.12 -1.09
CA MET A 96 18.65 -1.16 -0.01
C MET A 96 19.80 -0.21 -0.40
N LYS A 97 19.49 0.94 -0.99
CA LYS A 97 20.38 2.11 -0.96
C LYS A 97 20.05 2.89 0.30
N ILE A 98 20.88 2.67 1.31
CA ILE A 98 21.05 3.56 2.45
C ILE A 98 21.69 4.82 1.89
N LEU A 99 21.03 5.97 2.06
CA LEU A 99 21.71 7.26 2.16
C LEU A 99 21.67 7.67 3.64
#